data_AF-A0A0U5F519-F1
#
_entry.id   AF-A0A0U5F519-F1
#
_cell.length_a   1.000
_cell.length_b   1.000
_cell.length_c   1.000
_cell.angle_alpha   90.00
_cell.angle_beta   90.00
_cell.angle_gamma   90.00
#
_symmetry.space_group_name_H-M   'P 1'
#
loop_
_entity.id
_entity.type
_entity.pdbx_description
1 polymer ?
#
loop_
_entity_poly.entity_id
_entity_poly.type
_entity_poly.pdbx_seq_one_letter_code
_entity_poly.pdbx_strand_id
1 'polypeptide(L)'
;MKIKNPWGDDSLSIDVPDDPESLASLASHMENIFLPERFTAIYHKKEKDLEFIFTAFTLSNAAKEIASRHFSFHLNGKTHICEYAASSDNLIAIAKNIKMVSQSVTDYRNLQSFMLYAFKTDNTESLTSTLSAATIGEPISFWVRNVDWDDNKILAIVRNLNFMMSYYDYLSPNIIIHTPATEQTTNQPRPRYKIGSFPKEINATELDENILAFWMASKSGDPIQRFLFSYRIIEYISFTYLDAEARNTIKRAIKSPHALHNIEKTTDLVVGAIQGCKLSDVQKLEAVIKELVDPENLWNEISCDTDAFSKSIDFDGGVKLNSLINNGWKFEDFQVNGIDKFCKQIREIRNALSHGREQKTSMVIAPTTKNFSLLRPWAALIAAAAEDIIINRTSIH
;
A
#
# COMPACT_ATOMS: atom_id res chain seq x y z
N MET A 1 3.66 -0.94 34.21
CA MET A 1 3.86 -2.02 33.19
C MET A 1 3.32 -1.54 31.83
N LYS A 2 3.55 -2.19 30.67
CA LYS A 2 2.99 -1.74 29.37
C LYS A 2 2.46 -2.89 28.53
N ILE A 3 1.30 -2.71 27.90
CA ILE A 3 0.80 -3.58 26.83
C ILE A 3 1.29 -3.00 25.50
N LYS A 4 2.08 -3.79 24.76
CA LYS A 4 2.66 -3.39 23.48
C LYS A 4 1.71 -3.73 22.33
N ASN A 5 1.76 -2.91 21.29
CA ASN A 5 1.10 -3.13 20.00
C ASN A 5 -0.40 -3.46 20.11
N PRO A 6 -1.21 -2.65 20.82
CA PRO A 6 -2.66 -2.85 20.82
C PRO A 6 -3.18 -2.69 19.37
N TRP A 7 -4.19 -3.46 18.96
CA TRP A 7 -4.61 -3.57 17.55
C TRP A 7 -3.50 -4.02 16.58
N GLY A 8 -2.40 -4.62 17.05
CA GLY A 8 -1.23 -4.90 16.19
C GLY A 8 -0.48 -3.64 15.74
N ASP A 9 -0.74 -2.49 16.37
CA ASP A 9 -0.21 -1.19 15.99
C ASP A 9 1.02 -0.79 16.82
N ASP A 10 2.21 -0.82 16.22
CA ASP A 10 3.48 -0.54 16.89
C ASP A 10 3.72 0.95 17.19
N SER A 11 2.83 1.83 16.72
CA SER A 11 2.82 3.25 17.09
C SER A 11 2.13 3.53 18.42
N LEU A 12 1.45 2.54 19.00
CA LEU A 12 0.67 2.65 20.21
C LEU A 12 1.17 1.71 21.31
N SER A 13 1.00 2.14 22.56
CA SER A 13 1.10 1.27 23.74
C SER A 13 0.05 1.69 24.77
N ILE A 14 -0.39 0.74 25.59
CA ILE A 14 -1.26 1.01 26.73
C ILE A 14 -0.39 0.95 27.99
N ASP A 15 -0.25 2.07 28.67
CA ASP A 15 0.37 2.14 29.99
C ASP A 15 -0.55 1.47 30.99
N VAL A 16 0.01 0.53 31.76
CA VAL A 16 -0.72 -0.17 32.82
C VAL A 16 -0.46 0.60 34.11
N PRO A 17 -1.50 1.16 34.76
CA PRO A 17 -1.36 1.90 36.01
C PRO A 17 -0.70 1.05 37.08
N ASP A 18 0.12 1.70 37.90
CA ASP A 18 0.80 1.03 39.02
C ASP A 18 -0.08 1.01 40.28
N ASP A 19 -1.11 1.85 40.36
CA ASP A 19 -2.06 1.84 41.47
C ASP A 19 -3.11 0.71 41.32
N PRO A 20 -3.42 -0.04 42.39
CA PRO A 20 -4.29 -1.21 42.31
C PRO A 20 -5.72 -0.92 41.83
N GLU A 21 -6.26 0.26 42.15
CA GLU A 21 -7.64 0.63 41.82
C GLU A 21 -7.78 0.93 40.32
N SER A 22 -6.91 1.76 39.76
CA SER A 22 -6.92 2.06 38.32
C SER A 22 -6.52 0.85 37.48
N LEU A 23 -5.64 -0.02 38.00
CA LEU A 23 -5.33 -1.30 37.36
C LEU A 23 -6.57 -2.20 37.27
N ALA A 24 -7.30 -2.38 38.38
CA ALA A 24 -8.52 -3.18 38.41
C ALA A 24 -9.60 -2.62 37.48
N SER A 25 -9.74 -1.29 37.46
CA SER A 25 -10.63 -0.58 36.55
C SER A 25 -10.30 -0.85 35.08
N LEU A 26 -9.04 -0.61 34.66
CA LEU A 26 -8.60 -0.88 33.28
C LEU A 26 -8.76 -2.35 32.89
N ALA A 27 -8.41 -3.28 33.78
CA ALA A 27 -8.57 -4.71 33.54
C ALA A 27 -10.03 -5.10 33.29
N SER A 28 -10.98 -4.54 34.07
CA SER A 28 -12.41 -4.79 33.90
C SER A 28 -12.95 -4.31 32.55
N HIS A 29 -12.46 -3.17 32.06
CA HIS A 29 -12.81 -2.65 30.73
C HIS A 29 -12.20 -3.47 29.58
N MET A 30 -11.04 -4.09 29.80
CA MET A 30 -10.35 -4.90 28.79
C MET A 30 -10.84 -6.35 28.67
N GLU A 31 -11.44 -6.91 29.73
CA GLU A 31 -11.84 -8.33 29.78
C GLU A 31 -12.83 -8.70 28.64
N ASN A 32 -13.82 -7.85 28.42
CA ASN A 32 -14.95 -8.12 27.52
C ASN A 32 -14.79 -7.54 26.12
N ILE A 33 -13.60 -7.04 25.78
CA ILE A 33 -13.35 -6.43 24.47
C ILE A 33 -12.29 -7.19 23.67
N PHE A 34 -12.31 -6.96 22.37
CA PHE A 34 -11.31 -7.41 21.42
C PHE A 34 -10.91 -6.23 20.52
N LEU A 35 -9.61 -6.11 20.23
CA LEU A 35 -9.03 -4.99 19.48
C LEU A 35 -8.64 -5.48 18.06
N PRO A 36 -9.56 -5.42 17.09
CA PRO A 36 -9.33 -5.97 15.76
C PRO A 36 -8.30 -5.18 14.95
N GLU A 37 -7.19 -5.81 14.60
CA GLU A 37 -6.10 -5.17 13.86
C GLU A 37 -6.53 -4.55 12.52
N ARG A 38 -7.49 -5.17 11.82
CA ARG A 38 -7.99 -4.72 10.52
C ARG A 38 -8.82 -3.43 10.60
N PHE A 39 -9.28 -3.02 11.78
CA PHE A 39 -10.23 -1.90 11.89
C PHE A 39 -9.79 -0.90 12.95
N THR A 40 -10.13 0.37 12.75
CA THR A 40 -10.12 1.39 13.81
C THR A 40 -11.38 1.18 14.67
N ALA A 41 -11.40 0.12 15.48
CA ALA A 41 -12.61 -0.32 16.17
C ALA A 41 -12.34 -1.10 17.46
N ILE A 42 -13.35 -1.20 18.33
CA ILE A 42 -13.40 -2.12 19.47
C ILE A 42 -14.56 -3.09 19.24
N TYR A 43 -14.32 -4.37 19.42
CA TYR A 43 -15.38 -5.37 19.45
C TYR A 43 -15.77 -5.73 20.88
N HIS A 44 -17.04 -5.51 21.23
CA HIS A 44 -17.61 -5.81 22.54
C HIS A 44 -18.19 -7.23 22.53
N LYS A 45 -17.51 -8.17 23.19
CA LYS A 45 -17.80 -9.61 23.09
C LYS A 45 -19.16 -9.99 23.68
N LYS A 46 -19.56 -9.33 24.76
CA LYS A 46 -20.79 -9.66 25.50
C LYS A 46 -22.03 -9.19 24.75
N GLU A 47 -22.00 -7.96 24.28
CA GLU A 47 -23.08 -7.31 23.52
C GLU A 47 -23.08 -7.76 22.05
N LYS A 48 -21.94 -8.29 21.57
CA LYS A 48 -21.66 -8.61 20.17
C LYS A 48 -21.75 -7.39 19.27
N ASP A 49 -21.20 -6.28 19.75
CA ASP A 49 -21.25 -5.01 19.04
C ASP A 49 -19.87 -4.60 18.54
N LEU A 50 -19.82 -4.01 17.35
CA LEU A 50 -18.60 -3.45 16.79
C LEU A 50 -18.69 -1.92 16.84
N GLU A 51 -17.79 -1.31 17.62
CA GLU A 51 -17.67 0.14 17.80
C GLU A 51 -16.50 0.67 16.98
N PHE A 52 -16.78 1.37 15.89
CA PHE A 52 -15.77 2.06 15.09
C PHE A 52 -15.46 3.42 15.68
N ILE A 53 -14.19 3.65 16.00
CA ILE A 53 -13.71 4.87 16.67
C ILE A 53 -13.81 6.03 15.69
N PHE A 54 -14.72 6.97 15.95
CA PHE A 54 -14.97 8.09 15.07
C PHE A 54 -14.25 9.37 15.53
N THR A 55 -14.76 10.08 16.53
CA THR A 55 -14.11 11.32 17.01
C THR A 55 -14.64 11.78 18.36
N ALA A 56 -13.81 12.51 19.10
CA ALA A 56 -14.23 13.32 20.25
C ALA A 56 -14.10 14.84 19.99
N PHE A 57 -13.90 15.26 18.73
CA PHE A 57 -13.92 16.68 18.37
C PHE A 57 -15.36 17.20 18.25
N THR A 58 -15.54 18.50 18.51
CA THR A 58 -16.80 19.20 18.26
C THR A 58 -17.17 19.10 16.78
N LEU A 59 -18.35 18.57 16.50
CA LEU A 59 -18.83 18.35 15.14
C LEU A 59 -19.29 19.67 14.48
N SER A 60 -18.97 19.83 13.19
CA SER A 60 -19.58 20.85 12.34
C SER A 60 -21.06 20.57 12.11
N ASN A 61 -21.84 21.53 11.60
CA ASN A 61 -23.27 21.32 11.35
C ASN A 61 -23.55 20.16 10.38
N ALA A 62 -22.73 20.02 9.32
CA ALA A 62 -22.84 18.88 8.41
C ALA A 62 -22.52 17.56 9.11
N ALA A 63 -21.46 17.53 9.95
CA ALA A 63 -21.10 16.34 10.69
C ALA A 63 -22.11 15.97 11.79
N LYS A 64 -22.85 16.93 12.34
CA LYS A 64 -23.92 16.68 13.31
C LYS A 64 -25.12 15.95 12.71
N GLU A 65 -25.49 16.27 11.47
CA GLU A 65 -26.53 15.52 10.75
C GLU A 65 -26.07 14.08 10.50
N ILE A 66 -24.83 13.89 10.03
CA ILE A 66 -24.26 12.55 9.86
C ILE A 66 -24.26 11.79 11.20
N ALA A 67 -23.85 12.44 12.28
CA ALA A 67 -23.77 11.83 13.61
C ALA A 67 -25.15 11.61 14.28
N SER A 68 -26.26 12.03 13.68
CA SER A 68 -27.60 11.68 14.15
C SER A 68 -28.22 10.50 13.40
N ARG A 69 -27.52 9.94 12.40
CA ARG A 69 -28.04 8.84 11.59
C ARG A 69 -28.12 7.54 12.39
N HIS A 70 -29.27 6.89 12.27
CA HIS A 70 -29.57 5.56 12.79
C HIS A 70 -30.38 4.80 11.73
N PHE A 71 -29.94 3.61 11.35
CA PHE A 71 -30.55 2.85 10.26
C PHE A 71 -30.34 1.34 10.39
N SER A 72 -31.16 0.58 9.67
CA SER A 72 -31.01 -0.88 9.52
C SER A 72 -30.30 -1.19 8.21
N PHE A 73 -29.23 -1.97 8.28
CA PHE A 73 -28.48 -2.47 7.13
C PHE A 73 -28.76 -3.95 6.90
N HIS A 74 -29.36 -4.27 5.76
CA HIS A 74 -29.74 -5.64 5.39
C HIS A 74 -28.71 -6.23 4.43
N LEU A 75 -28.04 -7.31 4.83
CA LEU A 75 -27.05 -8.00 4.00
C LEU A 75 -27.20 -9.51 4.14
N ASN A 76 -27.35 -10.22 3.03
CA ASN A 76 -27.46 -11.69 2.97
C ASN A 76 -28.51 -12.27 3.93
N GLY A 77 -29.68 -11.61 4.03
CA GLY A 77 -30.78 -12.03 4.90
C GLY A 77 -30.56 -11.76 6.39
N LYS A 78 -29.47 -11.10 6.79
CA LYS A 78 -29.25 -10.59 8.15
C LYS A 78 -29.50 -9.09 8.20
N THR A 79 -29.99 -8.62 9.35
CA THR A 79 -30.21 -7.20 9.64
C THR A 79 -29.22 -6.76 10.71
N HIS A 80 -28.50 -5.69 10.44
CA HIS A 80 -27.57 -5.04 11.36
C HIS A 80 -28.10 -3.64 11.69
N ILE A 81 -28.06 -3.25 12.95
CA ILE A 81 -28.43 -1.88 13.33
C ILE A 81 -27.15 -1.05 13.33
N CYS A 82 -27.19 0.07 12.59
CA CYS A 82 -26.07 0.96 12.36
C CYS A 82 -26.41 2.36 12.87
N GLU A 83 -25.53 2.96 13.65
CA GLU A 83 -25.78 4.29 14.22
C GLU A 83 -24.51 5.02 14.63
N TYR A 84 -24.57 6.34 14.65
CA TYR A 84 -23.62 7.13 15.43
C TYR A 84 -24.20 7.32 16.84
N ALA A 85 -23.44 6.96 17.85
CA ALA A 85 -23.84 7.08 19.25
C ALA A 85 -22.64 7.40 20.14
N ALA A 86 -22.90 7.64 21.42
CA ALA A 86 -21.85 7.82 22.41
C ALA A 86 -20.86 6.66 22.37
N SER A 87 -19.58 6.98 22.50
CA SER A 87 -18.53 5.98 22.60
C SER A 87 -18.61 5.23 23.93
N SER A 88 -18.12 4.00 23.95
CA SER A 88 -18.13 3.18 25.16
C SER A 88 -17.18 3.69 26.24
N ASP A 89 -17.53 3.43 27.50
CA ASP A 89 -16.62 3.64 28.62
C ASP A 89 -15.33 2.83 28.47
N ASN A 90 -15.40 1.66 27.82
CA ASN A 90 -14.24 0.84 27.48
C ASN A 90 -13.25 1.61 26.60
N LEU A 91 -13.73 2.26 25.53
CA LEU A 91 -12.89 3.06 24.64
C LEU A 91 -12.27 4.26 25.37
N ILE A 92 -13.05 4.95 26.19
CA ILE A 92 -12.58 6.10 26.97
C ILE A 92 -11.51 5.66 27.97
N ALA A 93 -11.73 4.55 28.69
CA ALA A 93 -10.76 4.00 29.65
C ALA A 93 -9.45 3.57 28.98
N ILE A 94 -9.52 2.96 27.79
CA ILE A 94 -8.32 2.64 27.01
C ILE A 94 -7.61 3.91 26.56
N ALA A 95 -8.32 4.88 26.00
CA ALA A 95 -7.74 6.11 25.49
C ALA A 95 -6.98 6.90 26.57
N LYS A 96 -7.49 6.92 27.82
CA LYS A 96 -6.80 7.52 28.98
C LYS A 96 -5.39 6.95 29.21
N ASN A 97 -5.21 5.68 28.90
CA ASN A 97 -3.98 4.94 29.17
C ASN A 97 -3.09 4.77 27.94
N ILE A 98 -3.46 5.32 26.78
CA ILE A 98 -2.68 5.18 25.55
C ILE A 98 -1.51 6.17 25.48
N LYS A 99 -0.39 5.70 24.92
CA LYS A 99 0.76 6.49 24.52
C LYS A 99 1.10 6.26 23.05
N MET A 100 1.35 7.36 22.34
CA MET A 100 1.97 7.35 21.02
C MET A 100 3.49 7.17 21.21
N VAL A 101 4.05 6.08 20.68
CA VAL A 101 5.46 5.69 20.89
C VAL A 101 6.32 5.74 19.62
N SER A 102 5.70 5.76 18.45
CA SER A 102 6.37 5.89 17.15
C SER A 102 5.45 6.58 16.13
N GLN A 103 5.93 6.78 14.91
CA GLN A 103 5.13 7.37 13.84
C GLN A 103 4.05 6.37 13.39
N SER A 104 2.79 6.81 13.40
CA SER A 104 1.67 5.97 12.99
C SER A 104 1.43 5.96 11.48
N VAL A 105 1.14 4.78 10.95
CA VAL A 105 0.59 4.57 9.59
C VAL A 105 -0.94 4.46 9.58
N THR A 106 -1.58 4.34 10.74
CA THR A 106 -3.04 4.17 10.93
C THR A 106 -3.71 5.42 11.49
N ASP A 107 -3.01 6.55 11.47
CA ASP A 107 -3.39 7.80 12.17
C ASP A 107 -3.79 7.59 13.65
N TYR A 108 -3.03 6.76 14.35
CA TYR A 108 -3.19 6.41 15.76
C TYR A 108 -4.61 5.90 16.08
N ARG A 109 -5.24 5.21 15.12
CA ARG A 109 -6.60 4.66 15.24
C ARG A 109 -7.63 5.70 15.71
N ASN A 110 -7.50 6.95 15.29
CA ASN A 110 -8.35 8.10 15.70
C ASN A 110 -8.33 8.43 17.20
N LEU A 111 -7.43 7.83 17.99
CA LEU A 111 -7.42 7.96 19.45
C LEU A 111 -6.91 9.32 19.94
N GLN A 112 -6.32 10.14 19.08
CA GLN A 112 -5.80 11.45 19.47
C GLN A 112 -6.88 12.35 20.07
N SER A 113 -8.07 12.40 19.45
CA SER A 113 -9.19 13.19 19.97
C SER A 113 -9.69 12.66 21.33
N PHE A 114 -9.70 11.34 21.50
CA PHE A 114 -10.11 10.68 22.74
C PHE A 114 -9.11 10.89 23.88
N MET A 115 -7.81 10.88 23.58
CA MET A 115 -6.77 11.25 24.54
C MET A 115 -6.96 12.69 25.02
N LEU A 116 -7.20 13.63 24.11
CA LEU A 116 -7.47 15.03 24.48
C LEU A 116 -8.73 15.16 25.34
N TYR A 117 -9.78 14.40 25.01
CA TYR A 117 -11.01 14.33 25.83
C TYR A 117 -10.71 13.81 27.25
N ALA A 118 -9.98 12.71 27.36
CA ALA A 118 -9.54 12.13 28.63
C ALA A 118 -8.72 13.14 29.48
N PHE A 119 -7.77 13.84 28.86
CA PHE A 119 -7.00 14.87 29.56
C PHE A 119 -7.89 16.01 30.07
N LYS A 120 -8.90 16.44 29.29
CA LYS A 120 -9.87 17.47 29.68
C LYS A 120 -10.71 17.04 30.88
N THR A 121 -11.16 15.78 30.93
CA THR A 121 -11.97 15.29 32.05
C THR A 121 -11.18 15.15 33.35
N ASP A 122 -9.88 14.83 33.24
CA ASP A 122 -9.05 14.55 34.41
C ASP A 122 -8.36 15.81 34.96
N ASN A 123 -8.14 16.86 34.13
CA ASN A 123 -7.51 18.11 34.53
C ASN A 123 -8.40 19.33 34.20
N THR A 124 -9.32 19.67 35.10
CA THR A 124 -10.28 20.78 34.93
C THR A 124 -9.65 22.18 34.81
N GLU A 125 -8.37 22.37 35.18
CA GLU A 125 -7.74 23.70 35.27
C GLU A 125 -6.69 24.02 34.19
N SER A 126 -6.29 23.10 33.29
CA SER A 126 -5.10 23.33 32.43
C SER A 126 -5.27 22.93 30.96
N LEU A 127 -6.20 23.58 30.27
CA LEU A 127 -6.16 23.69 28.80
C LEU A 127 -5.95 25.14 28.39
N THR A 128 -4.80 25.70 28.79
CA THR A 128 -4.39 27.09 28.48
C THR A 128 -3.47 27.21 27.26
N SER A 129 -3.25 26.14 26.48
CA SER A 129 -2.56 26.24 25.19
C SER A 129 -3.52 25.98 24.04
N THR A 130 -3.86 27.05 23.32
CA THR A 130 -4.28 27.21 21.90
C THR A 130 -5.22 26.21 21.19
N LEU A 131 -5.31 24.94 21.58
CA LEU A 131 -6.37 23.99 21.24
C LEU A 131 -7.47 24.09 22.32
N SER A 132 -8.19 25.21 22.29
CA SER A 132 -9.22 25.55 23.28
C SER A 132 -10.17 24.40 23.58
N ALA A 133 -10.60 24.27 24.83
CA ALA A 133 -11.66 23.35 25.27
C ALA A 133 -12.97 23.38 24.44
N ALA A 134 -13.14 24.39 23.55
CA ALA A 134 -14.22 24.53 22.58
C ALA A 134 -14.15 23.56 21.38
N THR A 135 -12.99 22.94 21.10
CA THR A 135 -12.83 21.99 19.99
C THR A 135 -13.07 20.53 20.40
N ILE A 136 -13.17 20.24 21.70
CA ILE A 136 -13.44 18.90 22.24
C ILE A 136 -14.91 18.78 22.63
N GLY A 137 -15.62 17.90 21.92
CA GLY A 137 -17.03 17.59 22.10
C GLY A 137 -17.25 16.28 22.86
N GLU A 138 -18.45 15.72 22.74
CA GLU A 138 -18.74 14.37 23.27
C GLU A 138 -18.12 13.29 22.37
N PRO A 139 -17.51 12.24 22.94
CA PRO A 139 -16.94 11.15 22.17
C PRO A 139 -18.05 10.36 21.44
N ILE A 140 -18.00 10.35 20.12
CA ILE A 140 -18.95 9.64 19.27
C ILE A 140 -18.21 8.55 18.53
N SER A 141 -18.86 7.39 18.43
CA SER A 141 -18.41 6.24 17.64
C SER A 141 -19.54 5.76 16.73
N PHE A 142 -19.16 5.06 15.67
CA PHE A 142 -20.12 4.43 14.78
C PHE A 142 -20.29 2.95 15.16
N TRP A 143 -21.51 2.56 15.46
CA TRP A 143 -21.84 1.25 15.99
C TRP A 143 -22.47 0.36 14.93
N VAL A 144 -22.06 -0.90 14.90
CA VAL A 144 -22.77 -1.97 14.20
C VAL A 144 -23.16 -3.03 15.23
N ARG A 145 -24.46 -3.11 15.49
CA ARG A 145 -24.99 -3.95 16.58
C ARG A 145 -25.20 -5.40 16.16
N ASN A 146 -25.09 -6.30 17.13
CA ASN A 146 -25.43 -7.72 17.01
C ASN A 146 -24.72 -8.43 15.84
N VAL A 147 -23.39 -8.36 15.83
CA VAL A 147 -22.50 -8.98 14.85
C VAL A 147 -21.63 -10.02 15.54
N ASP A 148 -21.75 -11.29 15.13
CA ASP A 148 -20.81 -12.32 15.55
C ASP A 148 -19.42 -12.06 14.96
N TRP A 149 -18.39 -12.14 15.79
CA TRP A 149 -17.02 -11.93 15.34
C TRP A 149 -16.56 -12.99 14.33
N ASP A 150 -16.29 -12.53 13.11
CA ASP A 150 -15.63 -13.27 12.04
C ASP A 150 -14.98 -12.23 11.12
N ASP A 151 -13.65 -12.19 11.09
CA ASP A 151 -12.90 -11.14 10.39
C ASP A 151 -13.29 -10.99 8.91
N ASN A 152 -13.53 -12.11 8.22
CA ASN A 152 -13.90 -12.10 6.80
C ASN A 152 -15.36 -11.66 6.59
N LYS A 153 -16.28 -12.11 7.44
CA LYS A 153 -17.69 -11.68 7.37
C LYS A 153 -17.83 -10.21 7.71
N ILE A 154 -17.13 -9.73 8.73
CA ILE A 154 -17.11 -8.32 9.12
C ILE A 154 -16.52 -7.47 7.99
N LEU A 155 -15.40 -7.89 7.40
CA LEU A 155 -14.83 -7.21 6.24
C LEU A 155 -15.84 -7.09 5.09
N ALA A 156 -16.62 -8.15 4.82
CA ALA A 156 -17.67 -8.11 3.82
C ALA A 156 -18.79 -7.12 4.19
N ILE A 157 -19.25 -7.12 5.45
CA ILE A 157 -20.26 -6.17 5.95
C ILE A 157 -19.75 -4.73 5.77
N VAL A 158 -18.56 -4.42 6.28
CA VAL A 158 -17.96 -3.07 6.26
C VAL A 158 -17.77 -2.57 4.84
N ARG A 159 -17.28 -3.41 3.91
CA ARG A 159 -17.11 -3.02 2.50
C ARG A 159 -18.44 -2.67 1.84
N ASN A 160 -19.48 -3.46 2.06
CA ASN A 160 -20.81 -3.16 1.51
C ASN A 160 -21.42 -1.93 2.19
N LEU A 161 -21.19 -1.75 3.49
CA LEU A 161 -21.69 -0.61 4.25
C LEU A 161 -21.05 0.69 3.77
N ASN A 162 -19.72 0.76 3.65
CA ASN A 162 -19.01 1.90 3.07
C ASN A 162 -19.51 2.23 1.66
N PHE A 163 -19.68 1.21 0.81
CA PHE A 163 -20.22 1.41 -0.54
C PHE A 163 -21.63 2.02 -0.50
N MET A 164 -22.54 1.46 0.30
CA MET A 164 -23.92 1.96 0.36
C MET A 164 -23.99 3.36 0.98
N MET A 165 -23.24 3.62 2.06
CA MET A 165 -23.19 4.95 2.67
C MET A 165 -22.69 6.01 1.69
N SER A 166 -21.60 5.72 0.98
CA SER A 166 -21.05 6.65 -0.03
C SER A 166 -21.92 6.78 -1.29
N TYR A 167 -22.68 5.73 -1.64
CA TYR A 167 -23.66 5.79 -2.73
C TYR A 167 -24.80 6.77 -2.43
N TYR A 168 -25.30 6.79 -1.19
CA TYR A 168 -26.39 7.68 -0.79
C TYR A 168 -25.90 9.09 -0.41
N ASP A 169 -24.68 9.22 0.11
CA ASP A 169 -24.12 10.50 0.50
C ASP A 169 -22.58 10.49 0.44
N TYR A 170 -22.02 11.30 -0.45
CA TYR A 170 -20.57 11.47 -0.63
C TYR A 170 -19.85 12.07 0.58
N LEU A 171 -20.57 12.70 1.52
CA LEU A 171 -20.00 13.23 2.76
C LEU A 171 -20.01 12.22 3.90
N SER A 172 -20.64 11.05 3.73
CA SER A 172 -20.63 9.99 4.72
C SER A 172 -19.19 9.52 5.00
N PRO A 173 -18.75 9.48 6.27
CA PRO A 173 -17.46 8.91 6.63
C PRO A 173 -17.39 7.44 6.23
N ASN A 174 -16.24 7.02 5.70
CA ASN A 174 -15.96 5.61 5.47
C ASN A 174 -15.29 5.01 6.70
N ILE A 175 -15.68 3.79 7.04
CA ILE A 175 -14.96 2.95 8.00
C ILE A 175 -13.58 2.63 7.41
N ILE A 176 -12.53 2.90 8.17
CA ILE A 176 -11.15 2.64 7.78
C ILE A 176 -10.85 1.15 7.92
N ILE A 177 -10.38 0.54 6.82
CA ILE A 177 -9.95 -0.86 6.77
C ILE A 177 -8.43 -0.89 6.60
N HIS A 178 -7.74 -1.33 7.64
CA HIS A 178 -6.29 -1.52 7.64
C HIS A 178 -5.93 -2.86 7.03
N THR A 179 -4.75 -2.94 6.43
CA THR A 179 -4.16 -4.24 6.10
C THR A 179 -3.43 -4.73 7.35
N PRO A 180 -3.82 -5.87 7.94
CA PRO A 180 -3.10 -6.43 9.07
C PRO A 180 -1.61 -6.55 8.75
N ALA A 181 -0.75 -6.31 9.73
CA ALA A 181 0.65 -6.65 9.65
C ALA A 181 0.73 -8.14 9.35
N THR A 182 1.17 -8.48 8.13
CA THR A 182 1.54 -9.86 7.86
C THR A 182 2.67 -10.21 8.80
N GLU A 183 2.65 -11.41 9.39
CA GLU A 183 3.86 -12.00 9.98
C GLU A 183 5.00 -11.70 9.02
N GLN A 184 5.97 -10.92 9.49
CA GLN A 184 7.12 -10.55 8.68
C GLN A 184 7.70 -11.89 8.20
N THR A 185 7.56 -12.19 6.91
CA THR A 185 8.40 -13.22 6.30
C THR A 185 9.81 -12.82 6.69
N THR A 186 10.50 -13.77 7.31
CA THR A 186 11.82 -13.61 7.92
C THR A 186 12.77 -13.00 6.90
N ASN A 187 12.88 -11.68 6.90
CA ASN A 187 13.63 -10.98 5.88
C ASN A 187 14.92 -10.44 6.50
N GLN A 188 16.03 -10.81 5.86
CA GLN A 188 17.28 -10.10 6.00
C GLN A 188 16.97 -8.59 5.87
N PRO A 189 17.48 -7.74 6.77
CA PRO A 189 17.22 -6.32 6.71
C PRO A 189 17.66 -5.78 5.36
N ARG A 190 16.72 -5.22 4.60
CA ARG A 190 17.01 -4.58 3.31
C ARG A 190 18.11 -3.53 3.52
N PRO A 191 19.17 -3.53 2.70
CA PRO A 191 20.22 -2.53 2.83
C PRO A 191 19.60 -1.14 2.68
N ARG A 192 19.81 -0.28 3.69
CA ARG A 192 19.27 1.08 3.70
C ARG A 192 19.79 1.91 2.52
N TYR A 193 21.05 1.72 2.15
CA TYR A 193 21.72 2.46 1.09
C TYR A 193 22.08 1.52 -0.05
N LYS A 194 21.63 1.83 -1.27
CA LYS A 194 21.98 1.08 -2.48
C LYS A 194 23.49 1.11 -2.78
N ILE A 195 24.14 2.24 -2.50
CA ILE A 195 25.57 2.46 -2.79
C ILE A 195 26.35 2.63 -1.48
N GLY A 196 26.02 1.83 -0.46
CA GLY A 196 26.68 1.79 0.84
C GLY A 196 26.46 3.00 1.76
N SER A 197 26.34 4.21 1.23
CA SER A 197 26.12 5.44 1.98
C SER A 197 25.23 6.43 1.22
N PHE A 198 24.68 7.42 1.93
CA PHE A 198 24.01 8.55 1.31
C PHE A 198 25.06 9.52 0.72
N PRO A 199 24.93 9.93 -0.55
CA PRO A 199 25.93 10.79 -1.19
C PRO A 199 25.94 12.20 -0.59
N LYS A 200 27.12 12.83 -0.55
CA LYS A 200 27.26 14.24 -0.14
C LYS A 200 26.81 15.23 -1.21
N GLU A 201 26.88 14.82 -2.48
CA GLU A 201 26.53 15.61 -3.65
C GLU A 201 25.68 14.75 -4.60
N ILE A 202 24.63 15.33 -5.16
CA ILE A 202 23.73 14.65 -6.12
C ILE A 202 23.74 15.46 -7.41
N ASN A 203 24.25 14.85 -8.48
CA ASN A 203 24.11 15.37 -9.83
C ASN A 203 22.88 14.74 -10.46
N ALA A 204 21.92 15.57 -10.88
CA ALA A 204 20.67 15.11 -11.46
C ALA A 204 20.34 15.92 -12.72
N THR A 205 19.72 15.23 -13.68
CA THR A 205 19.01 15.85 -14.79
C THR A 205 17.52 15.82 -14.49
N GLU A 206 16.76 16.74 -15.07
CA GLU A 206 15.31 16.70 -14.98
C GLU A 206 14.77 15.39 -15.55
N LEU A 207 13.87 14.75 -14.80
CA LEU A 207 13.18 13.53 -15.22
C LEU A 207 11.82 13.89 -15.81
N ASP A 208 11.34 13.07 -16.74
CA ASP A 208 10.00 13.18 -17.31
C ASP A 208 8.93 13.19 -16.20
N GLU A 209 8.01 14.15 -16.28
CA GLU A 209 6.98 14.37 -15.26
C GLU A 209 6.05 13.16 -15.08
N ASN A 210 5.72 12.45 -16.17
CA ASN A 210 4.88 11.25 -16.07
C ASN A 210 5.63 10.13 -15.34
N ILE A 211 6.92 9.95 -15.63
CA ILE A 211 7.76 8.98 -14.92
C ILE A 211 7.83 9.31 -13.44
N LEU A 212 8.05 10.57 -13.08
CA LEU A 212 8.06 11.03 -11.69
C LEU A 212 6.71 10.80 -11.00
N ALA A 213 5.61 11.09 -11.66
CA ALA A 213 4.27 10.87 -11.14
C ALA A 213 4.00 9.37 -10.88
N PHE A 214 4.33 8.49 -11.83
CA PHE A 214 4.23 7.05 -11.63
C PHE A 214 5.17 6.56 -10.52
N TRP A 215 6.37 7.13 -10.44
CA TRP A 215 7.33 6.81 -9.40
C TRP A 215 6.78 7.10 -8.01
N MET A 216 6.25 8.30 -7.80
CA MET A 216 5.62 8.70 -6.53
C MET A 216 4.41 7.81 -6.19
N ALA A 217 3.57 7.52 -7.18
CA ALA A 217 2.42 6.64 -7.00
C ALA A 217 2.83 5.18 -6.66
N SER A 218 3.98 4.71 -7.15
CA SER A 218 4.50 3.37 -6.82
C SER A 218 4.98 3.22 -5.37
N LYS A 219 5.16 4.35 -4.65
CA LYS A 219 5.56 4.36 -3.23
C LYS A 219 4.37 4.36 -2.27
N SER A 220 3.16 4.60 -2.76
CA SER A 220 1.93 4.61 -1.97
C SER A 220 0.96 3.51 -2.40
N GLY A 221 -0.02 3.21 -1.55
CA GLY A 221 -1.07 2.23 -1.84
C GLY A 221 -0.70 0.78 -1.56
N ASP A 222 -1.61 -0.11 -1.93
CA ASP A 222 -1.47 -1.55 -1.74
C ASP A 222 -0.45 -2.18 -2.72
N PRO A 223 0.01 -3.42 -2.48
CA PRO A 223 1.01 -4.07 -3.34
C PRO A 223 0.61 -4.18 -4.83
N ILE A 224 -0.69 -4.26 -5.16
CA ILE A 224 -1.15 -4.30 -6.57
C ILE A 224 -0.89 -2.95 -7.22
N GLN A 225 -1.32 -1.86 -6.59
CA GLN A 225 -1.11 -0.51 -7.12
C GLN A 225 0.37 -0.21 -7.31
N ARG A 226 1.18 -0.52 -6.29
CA ARG A 226 2.64 -0.33 -6.34
C ARG A 226 3.28 -1.09 -7.49
N PHE A 227 2.91 -2.37 -7.64
CA PHE A 227 3.37 -3.20 -8.75
C PHE A 227 2.97 -2.61 -10.12
N LEU A 228 1.70 -2.23 -10.30
CA LEU A 228 1.19 -1.69 -11.56
C LEU A 228 1.84 -0.37 -11.94
N PHE A 229 2.06 0.55 -10.99
CA PHE A 229 2.76 1.80 -11.27
C PHE A 229 4.23 1.60 -11.61
N SER A 230 4.94 0.68 -10.94
CA SER A 230 6.30 0.32 -11.32
C SER A 230 6.36 -0.33 -12.71
N TYR A 231 5.43 -1.23 -13.04
CA TYR A 231 5.32 -1.80 -14.39
C TYR A 231 5.04 -0.73 -15.44
N ARG A 232 4.19 0.26 -15.11
CA ARG A 232 3.83 1.36 -16.00
C ARG A 232 5.03 2.22 -16.40
N ILE A 233 5.99 2.42 -15.49
CA ILE A 233 7.25 3.12 -15.80
C ILE A 233 8.02 2.36 -16.89
N ILE A 234 8.12 1.03 -16.74
CA ILE A 234 8.80 0.18 -17.71
C ILE A 234 8.08 0.22 -19.06
N GLU A 235 6.74 0.09 -19.08
CA GLU A 235 5.92 0.22 -20.30
C GLU A 235 6.16 1.56 -20.99
N TYR A 236 6.07 2.66 -20.25
CA TYR A 236 6.20 4.02 -20.78
C TYR A 236 7.56 4.22 -21.45
N ILE A 237 8.63 3.77 -20.81
CA ILE A 237 9.99 3.88 -21.35
C ILE A 237 10.17 2.96 -22.55
N SER A 238 9.67 1.73 -22.48
CA SER A 238 9.76 0.74 -23.56
C SER A 238 9.05 1.18 -24.85
N PHE A 239 8.00 1.99 -24.76
CA PHE A 239 7.28 2.48 -25.94
C PHE A 239 8.20 3.28 -26.88
N THR A 240 9.14 4.05 -26.30
CA THR A 240 10.10 4.87 -27.04
C THR A 240 11.42 4.14 -27.34
N TYR A 241 11.53 2.86 -27.02
CA TYR A 241 12.74 2.09 -27.24
C TYR A 241 13.01 1.89 -28.74
N LEU A 242 14.26 2.16 -29.12
CA LEU A 242 14.85 1.82 -30.41
C LEU A 242 16.04 0.93 -30.15
N ASP A 243 16.22 -0.13 -30.93
CA ASP A 243 17.40 -1.01 -30.81
C ASP A 243 18.70 -0.26 -31.14
N ALA A 244 19.83 -0.88 -30.81
CA ALA A 244 21.15 -0.28 -31.00
C ALA A 244 21.45 0.06 -32.49
N GLU A 245 20.94 -0.74 -33.42
CA GLU A 245 21.16 -0.53 -34.86
C GLU A 245 20.43 0.72 -35.36
N ALA A 246 19.15 0.88 -35.00
CA ALA A 246 18.34 2.04 -35.30
C ALA A 246 18.96 3.31 -34.66
N ARG A 247 19.33 3.24 -33.37
CA ARG A 247 20.00 4.37 -32.67
C ARG A 247 21.31 4.78 -33.34
N ASN A 248 22.16 3.82 -33.72
CA ASN A 248 23.43 4.10 -34.39
C ASN A 248 23.24 4.69 -35.79
N THR A 249 22.23 4.22 -36.52
CA THR A 249 21.88 4.76 -37.85
C THR A 249 21.41 6.21 -37.73
N ILE A 250 20.54 6.51 -36.77
CA ILE A 250 20.09 7.88 -36.48
C ILE A 250 21.27 8.77 -36.08
N LYS A 251 22.12 8.32 -35.13
CA LYS A 251 23.32 9.06 -34.70
C LYS A 251 24.24 9.38 -35.88
N ARG A 252 24.48 8.42 -36.77
CA ARG A 252 25.31 8.60 -37.98
C ARG A 252 24.67 9.55 -38.98
N ALA A 253 23.36 9.48 -39.19
CA ALA A 253 22.63 10.38 -40.08
C ALA A 253 22.73 11.83 -39.60
N ILE A 254 22.47 12.09 -38.31
CA ILE A 254 22.47 13.44 -37.73
C ILE A 254 23.88 14.02 -37.61
N LYS A 255 24.90 13.18 -37.32
CA LYS A 255 26.30 13.62 -37.24
C LYS A 255 27.00 13.75 -38.60
N SER A 256 26.32 13.45 -39.70
CA SER A 256 26.90 13.59 -41.03
C SER A 256 27.23 15.06 -41.33
N PRO A 257 28.41 15.39 -41.89
CA PRO A 257 28.78 16.77 -42.22
C PRO A 257 27.77 17.49 -43.13
N HIS A 258 27.00 16.73 -43.90
CA HIS A 258 26.01 17.26 -44.84
C HIS A 258 24.56 17.21 -44.31
N ALA A 259 24.34 16.81 -43.04
CA ALA A 259 23.01 16.60 -42.49
C ALA A 259 22.10 17.84 -42.64
N LEU A 260 22.65 19.02 -42.36
CA LEU A 260 21.93 20.30 -42.47
C LEU A 260 21.80 20.80 -43.92
N HIS A 261 22.69 20.37 -44.81
CA HIS A 261 22.65 20.77 -46.22
C HIS A 261 21.67 19.91 -47.03
N ASN A 262 21.45 18.66 -46.60
CA ASN A 262 20.53 17.72 -47.23
C ASN A 262 19.54 17.16 -46.19
N ILE A 263 18.62 18.03 -45.75
CA ILE A 263 17.66 17.73 -44.69
C ILE A 263 16.70 16.61 -45.11
N GLU A 264 16.23 16.60 -46.36
CA GLU A 264 15.30 15.57 -46.86
C GLU A 264 15.93 14.18 -46.77
N LYS A 265 17.12 14.00 -47.33
CA LYS A 265 17.83 12.70 -47.27
C LYS A 265 18.15 12.28 -45.85
N THR A 266 18.49 13.23 -44.98
CA THR A 266 18.75 12.95 -43.55
C THR A 266 17.47 12.50 -42.85
N THR A 267 16.34 13.14 -43.17
CA THR A 267 15.01 12.79 -42.65
C THR A 267 14.61 11.39 -43.10
N ASP A 268 14.79 11.05 -44.38
CA ASP A 268 14.49 9.72 -44.91
C ASP A 268 15.31 8.61 -44.22
N LEU A 269 16.58 8.87 -43.93
CA LEU A 269 17.45 7.94 -43.19
C LEU A 269 16.97 7.74 -41.74
N VAL A 270 16.52 8.81 -41.07
CA VAL A 270 15.98 8.73 -39.71
C VAL A 270 14.66 7.97 -39.69
N VAL A 271 13.73 8.30 -40.58
CA VAL A 271 12.42 7.62 -40.69
C VAL A 271 12.62 6.14 -41.03
N GLY A 272 13.51 5.84 -41.99
CA GLY A 272 13.85 4.46 -42.36
C GLY A 272 14.44 3.66 -41.19
N ALA A 273 15.28 4.28 -40.36
CA ALA A 273 15.82 3.63 -39.16
C ALA A 273 14.73 3.33 -38.11
N ILE A 274 13.78 4.24 -37.90
CA ILE A 274 12.66 4.04 -36.98
C ILE A 274 11.72 2.94 -37.49
N GLN A 275 11.35 2.98 -38.78
CA GLN A 275 10.49 1.96 -39.41
C GLN A 275 11.18 0.59 -39.52
N GLY A 276 12.51 0.56 -39.54
CA GLY A 276 13.31 -0.66 -39.51
C GLY A 276 13.25 -1.41 -38.18
N CYS A 277 12.92 -0.72 -37.08
CA CYS A 277 12.73 -1.35 -35.77
C CYS A 277 11.43 -2.15 -35.74
N LYS A 278 11.54 -3.47 -35.91
CA LYS A 278 10.39 -4.42 -35.97
C LYS A 278 10.08 -5.09 -34.63
N LEU A 279 10.62 -4.58 -33.52
CA LEU A 279 10.37 -5.13 -32.20
C LEU A 279 8.91 -4.92 -31.79
N SER A 280 8.24 -6.00 -31.38
CA SER A 280 6.94 -5.93 -30.71
C SER A 280 7.06 -5.26 -29.34
N ASP A 281 5.95 -4.79 -28.77
CA ASP A 281 5.95 -4.13 -27.44
C ASP A 281 6.54 -5.03 -26.35
N VAL A 282 6.27 -6.34 -26.41
CA VAL A 282 6.86 -7.32 -25.49
C VAL A 282 8.39 -7.35 -25.63
N GLN A 283 8.90 -7.40 -26.87
CA GLN A 283 10.34 -7.45 -27.12
C GLN A 283 11.03 -6.14 -26.74
N LYS A 284 10.37 -4.98 -26.92
CA LYS A 284 10.89 -3.69 -26.46
C LYS A 284 11.00 -3.65 -24.94
N LEU A 285 9.99 -4.14 -24.22
CA LEU A 285 10.00 -4.21 -22.76
C LEU A 285 11.12 -5.12 -22.26
N GLU A 286 11.26 -6.31 -22.83
CA GLU A 286 12.35 -7.24 -22.50
C GLU A 286 13.73 -6.63 -22.80
N ALA A 287 13.89 -5.94 -23.94
CA ALA A 287 15.13 -5.29 -24.31
C ALA A 287 15.49 -4.14 -23.35
N VAL A 288 14.52 -3.31 -22.96
CA VAL A 288 14.71 -2.26 -21.96
C VAL A 288 15.20 -2.83 -20.63
N ILE A 289 14.57 -3.89 -20.14
CA ILE A 289 14.98 -4.50 -18.87
C ILE A 289 16.41 -5.05 -18.98
N LYS A 290 16.71 -5.78 -20.05
CA LYS A 290 18.05 -6.37 -20.25
C LYS A 290 19.15 -5.32 -20.44
N GLU A 291 18.83 -4.18 -21.06
CA GLU A 291 19.81 -3.13 -21.33
C GLU A 291 20.03 -2.21 -20.11
N LEU A 292 18.99 -1.96 -19.30
CA LEU A 292 19.02 -0.90 -18.29
C LEU A 292 18.97 -1.37 -16.84
N VAL A 293 18.57 -2.62 -16.57
CA VAL A 293 18.48 -3.12 -15.19
C VAL A 293 19.76 -3.83 -14.81
N ASP A 294 20.33 -3.47 -13.66
CA ASP A 294 21.48 -4.17 -13.11
C ASP A 294 21.01 -5.48 -12.44
N PRO A 295 21.47 -6.66 -12.90
CA PRO A 295 21.12 -7.92 -12.27
C PRO A 295 21.49 -7.98 -10.79
N GLU A 296 22.53 -7.26 -10.35
CA GLU A 296 22.97 -7.26 -8.95
C GLU A 296 21.92 -6.58 -8.05
N ASN A 297 21.29 -5.49 -8.51
CA ASN A 297 20.23 -4.81 -7.78
C ASN A 297 18.98 -5.71 -7.63
N LEU A 298 18.59 -6.42 -8.68
CA LEU A 298 17.49 -7.38 -8.58
C LEU A 298 17.84 -8.53 -7.64
N TRP A 299 19.07 -9.04 -7.70
CA TRP A 299 19.53 -10.10 -6.83
C TRP A 299 19.55 -9.69 -5.35
N ASN A 300 19.94 -8.45 -5.05
CA ASN A 300 19.89 -7.89 -3.70
C ASN A 300 18.46 -7.87 -3.15
N GLU A 301 17.47 -7.51 -3.96
CA GLU A 301 16.05 -7.60 -3.56
C GLU A 301 15.57 -9.05 -3.40
N ILE A 302 15.96 -9.95 -4.32
CA ILE A 302 15.63 -11.38 -4.23
C ILE A 302 16.22 -12.02 -2.97
N SER A 303 17.44 -11.62 -2.60
CA SER A 303 18.15 -12.14 -1.42
C SER A 303 17.50 -11.69 -0.10
N CYS A 304 16.71 -10.61 -0.11
CA CYS A 304 15.97 -10.19 1.06
C CYS A 304 14.81 -11.15 1.40
N ASP A 305 14.26 -11.87 0.42
CA ASP A 305 13.13 -12.81 0.58
C ASP A 305 13.26 -13.99 -0.41
N THR A 306 14.35 -14.75 -0.31
CA THR A 306 14.67 -15.86 -1.22
C THR A 306 13.58 -16.93 -1.24
N ASP A 307 12.91 -17.12 -0.09
CA ASP A 307 11.82 -18.06 0.07
C ASP A 307 10.59 -17.70 -0.77
N ALA A 308 10.27 -16.41 -0.91
CA ALA A 308 9.17 -15.95 -1.76
C ALA A 308 9.44 -16.18 -3.26
N PHE A 309 10.71 -16.17 -3.70
CA PHE A 309 11.08 -16.28 -5.11
C PHE A 309 11.48 -17.71 -5.54
N SER A 310 11.77 -18.59 -4.58
CA SER A 310 12.20 -19.99 -4.84
C SER A 310 11.05 -21.00 -4.89
N LYS A 311 9.83 -20.58 -4.50
CA LYS A 311 8.63 -21.42 -4.46
C LYS A 311 7.61 -20.95 -5.49
N SER A 312 6.76 -21.87 -5.95
CA SER A 312 5.59 -21.51 -6.76
C SER A 312 4.54 -20.81 -5.90
N ILE A 313 3.85 -19.83 -6.47
CA ILE A 313 2.82 -19.05 -5.80
C ILE A 313 1.45 -19.38 -6.40
N ASP A 314 0.49 -19.73 -5.53
CA ASP A 314 -0.91 -19.94 -5.89
C ASP A 314 -1.76 -18.76 -5.37
N PHE A 315 -2.11 -17.85 -6.27
CA PHE A 315 -2.95 -16.70 -5.98
C PHE A 315 -4.44 -17.06 -5.92
N ASP A 316 -5.17 -16.37 -5.06
CA ASP A 316 -6.63 -16.42 -5.08
C ASP A 316 -7.12 -15.82 -6.42
N GLY A 317 -8.03 -16.54 -7.10
CA GLY A 317 -8.48 -16.23 -8.45
C GLY A 317 -7.85 -17.09 -9.55
N GLY A 318 -6.98 -18.03 -9.17
CA GLY A 318 -6.58 -19.20 -9.97
C GLY A 318 -5.22 -19.09 -10.64
N VAL A 319 -4.56 -17.92 -10.55
CA VAL A 319 -3.25 -17.68 -11.17
C VAL A 319 -2.17 -18.42 -10.40
N LYS A 320 -1.36 -19.19 -11.13
CA LYS A 320 -0.17 -19.87 -10.61
C LYS A 320 1.08 -19.27 -11.21
N LEU A 321 1.99 -18.83 -10.35
CA LEU A 321 3.30 -18.34 -10.76
C LEU A 321 4.36 -19.37 -10.39
N ASN A 322 5.21 -19.73 -11.34
CA ASN A 322 6.35 -20.61 -11.07
C ASN A 322 7.41 -19.85 -10.25
N SER A 323 8.33 -20.59 -9.60
CA SER A 323 9.45 -19.95 -8.93
C SER A 323 10.29 -19.13 -9.91
N LEU A 324 10.77 -17.97 -9.46
CA LEU A 324 11.68 -17.12 -10.22
C LEU A 324 13.08 -17.74 -10.26
N ILE A 325 13.52 -18.24 -9.11
CA ILE A 325 14.82 -18.87 -8.89
C ILE A 325 14.63 -20.32 -8.43
N ASN A 326 15.68 -21.15 -8.56
CA ASN A 326 15.66 -22.47 -7.95
C ASN A 326 16.34 -22.43 -6.58
N ASN A 327 16.06 -23.43 -5.74
CA ASN A 327 16.74 -23.57 -4.45
C ASN A 327 18.26 -23.63 -4.63
N GLY A 328 18.96 -22.76 -3.90
CA GLY A 328 20.43 -22.70 -3.89
C GLY A 328 21.06 -21.92 -5.05
N TRP A 329 20.27 -21.25 -5.90
CA TRP A 329 20.80 -20.30 -6.88
C TRP A 329 21.66 -19.24 -6.20
N LYS A 330 22.74 -18.86 -6.88
CA LYS A 330 23.57 -17.71 -6.55
C LYS A 330 23.38 -16.59 -7.58
N PHE A 331 24.01 -15.46 -7.32
CA PHE A 331 24.00 -14.31 -8.22
C PHE A 331 24.40 -14.70 -9.65
N GLU A 332 25.44 -15.53 -9.80
CA GLU A 332 25.95 -15.94 -11.11
C GLU A 332 24.91 -16.75 -11.90
N ASP A 333 24.13 -17.60 -11.23
CA ASP A 333 23.05 -18.38 -11.84
C ASP A 333 21.91 -17.46 -12.31
N PHE A 334 21.57 -16.47 -11.48
CA PHE A 334 20.55 -15.48 -11.77
C PHE A 334 20.95 -14.55 -12.92
N GLN A 335 22.20 -14.13 -12.99
CA GLN A 335 22.70 -13.25 -14.04
C GLN A 335 22.54 -13.87 -15.44
N VAL A 336 22.70 -15.20 -15.55
CA VAL A 336 22.59 -15.90 -16.84
C VAL A 336 21.14 -16.17 -17.24
N ASN A 337 20.29 -16.60 -16.31
CA ASN A 337 18.95 -17.14 -16.65
C ASN A 337 17.77 -16.42 -15.97
N GLY A 338 18.05 -15.59 -14.97
CA GLY A 338 17.05 -14.97 -14.10
C GLY A 338 16.30 -13.82 -14.75
N ILE A 339 16.98 -13.00 -15.55
CA ILE A 339 16.38 -11.81 -16.18
C ILE A 339 15.24 -12.19 -17.14
N ASP A 340 15.42 -13.21 -17.98
CA ASP A 340 14.37 -13.69 -18.89
C ASP A 340 13.13 -14.21 -18.15
N LYS A 341 13.36 -14.99 -17.08
CA LYS A 341 12.27 -15.46 -16.21
C LYS A 341 11.56 -14.29 -15.54
N PHE A 342 12.30 -13.32 -15.04
CA PHE A 342 11.77 -12.11 -14.41
C PHE A 342 10.84 -11.36 -15.38
N CYS A 343 11.32 -11.04 -16.60
CA CYS A 343 10.52 -10.37 -17.63
C CYS A 343 9.20 -11.10 -17.91
N LYS A 344 9.26 -12.42 -18.07
CA LYS A 344 8.07 -13.24 -18.32
C LYS A 344 7.09 -13.17 -17.15
N GLN A 345 7.57 -13.34 -15.91
CA GLN A 345 6.73 -13.41 -14.73
C GLN A 345 6.07 -12.06 -14.38
N ILE A 346 6.79 -10.94 -14.49
CA ILE A 346 6.17 -9.63 -14.23
C ILE A 346 5.06 -9.31 -15.22
N ARG A 347 5.18 -9.79 -16.47
CA ARG A 347 4.12 -9.64 -17.48
C ARG A 347 2.92 -10.54 -17.18
N GLU A 348 3.15 -11.77 -16.74
CA GLU A 348 2.07 -12.68 -16.29
C GLU A 348 1.30 -12.07 -15.12
N ILE A 349 2.00 -11.53 -14.12
CA ILE A 349 1.40 -10.80 -12.99
C ILE A 349 0.61 -9.59 -13.49
N ARG A 350 1.22 -8.72 -14.32
CA ARG A 350 0.54 -7.53 -14.86
C ARG A 350 -0.74 -7.91 -15.60
N ASN A 351 -0.70 -8.92 -16.46
CA ASN A 351 -1.88 -9.35 -17.20
C ASN A 351 -2.98 -9.87 -16.28
N ALA A 352 -2.63 -10.62 -15.25
CA ALA A 352 -3.57 -11.12 -14.25
C ALA A 352 -4.16 -10.04 -13.33
N LEU A 353 -3.50 -8.88 -13.21
CA LEU A 353 -3.97 -7.73 -12.44
C LEU A 353 -4.81 -6.76 -13.28
N SER A 354 -4.47 -6.58 -14.56
CA SER A 354 -5.09 -5.56 -15.43
C SER A 354 -6.28 -6.06 -16.23
N HIS A 355 -6.32 -7.34 -16.61
CA HIS A 355 -7.45 -7.88 -17.36
C HIS A 355 -8.46 -8.46 -16.37
N GLY A 356 -9.67 -7.89 -16.35
CA GLY A 356 -10.79 -8.45 -15.59
C GLY A 356 -11.15 -9.87 -16.06
N ARG A 357 -12.11 -10.50 -15.39
CA ARG A 357 -12.73 -11.74 -15.87
C ARG A 357 -13.59 -11.49 -17.12
N GLU A 358 -12.97 -11.08 -18.23
CA GLU A 358 -13.65 -10.88 -19.52
C GLU A 358 -14.09 -12.21 -20.15
N GLN A 359 -13.47 -13.33 -19.75
CA GLN A 359 -13.89 -14.68 -20.12
C GLN A 359 -14.09 -15.52 -18.84
N LYS A 360 -15.05 -16.45 -18.84
CA LYS A 360 -15.31 -17.35 -17.69
C LYS A 360 -14.08 -18.15 -17.23
N THR A 361 -13.04 -18.23 -18.06
CA THR A 361 -11.79 -18.94 -17.85
C THR A 361 -10.59 -18.04 -17.53
N SER A 362 -10.69 -16.70 -17.59
CA SER A 362 -9.54 -15.86 -17.27
C SER A 362 -9.24 -15.87 -15.78
N MET A 363 -8.03 -16.32 -15.45
CA MET A 363 -7.50 -16.32 -14.10
C MET A 363 -7.05 -14.89 -13.77
N VAL A 364 -7.40 -14.43 -12.57
CA VAL A 364 -7.09 -13.09 -12.09
C VAL A 364 -6.42 -13.18 -10.72
N ILE A 365 -5.60 -12.20 -10.36
CA ILE A 365 -5.13 -12.06 -8.99
C ILE A 365 -6.16 -11.20 -8.24
N ALA A 366 -6.96 -11.82 -7.37
CA ALA A 366 -7.97 -11.11 -6.60
C ALA A 366 -7.34 -10.18 -5.53
N PRO A 367 -7.95 -9.04 -5.17
CA PRO A 367 -7.44 -8.13 -4.15
C PRO A 367 -7.75 -8.66 -2.72
N THR A 368 -7.14 -9.78 -2.36
CA THR A 368 -7.24 -10.40 -1.02
C THR A 368 -6.00 -10.09 -0.19
N THR A 369 -6.12 -10.13 1.14
CA THR A 369 -4.97 -9.94 2.05
C THR A 369 -3.86 -10.98 1.81
N LYS A 370 -4.24 -12.23 1.49
CA LYS A 370 -3.28 -13.27 1.09
C LYS A 370 -2.51 -12.86 -0.18
N ASN A 371 -3.22 -12.46 -1.23
CA ASN A 371 -2.59 -12.05 -2.48
C ASN A 371 -1.72 -10.79 -2.32
N PHE A 372 -2.13 -9.83 -1.48
CA PHE A 372 -1.28 -8.68 -1.15
C PHE A 372 0.03 -9.10 -0.50
N SER A 373 0.00 -10.04 0.44
CA SER A 373 1.22 -10.56 1.07
C SER A 373 2.11 -11.29 0.07
N LEU A 374 1.53 -12.11 -0.81
CA LEU A 374 2.26 -12.83 -1.86
C LEU A 374 2.85 -11.89 -2.93
N LEU A 375 2.18 -10.80 -3.23
CA LEU A 375 2.61 -9.83 -4.25
C LEU A 375 3.61 -8.81 -3.71
N ARG A 376 3.72 -8.64 -2.39
CA ARG A 376 4.61 -7.64 -1.77
C ARG A 376 6.08 -7.79 -2.19
N PRO A 377 6.70 -8.99 -2.21
CA PRO A 377 8.06 -9.17 -2.70
C PRO A 377 8.19 -8.79 -4.19
N TRP A 378 7.20 -9.16 -5.00
CA TRP A 378 7.16 -8.82 -6.42
C TRP A 378 7.04 -7.32 -6.69
N ALA A 379 6.25 -6.61 -5.90
CA ALA A 379 6.13 -5.15 -5.97
C ALA A 379 7.45 -4.45 -5.62
N ALA A 380 8.23 -4.98 -4.67
CA ALA A 380 9.55 -4.46 -4.35
C ALA A 380 10.56 -4.73 -5.48
N LEU A 381 10.55 -5.96 -6.03
CA LEU A 381 11.47 -6.38 -7.08
C LEU A 381 11.27 -5.56 -8.37
N ILE A 382 10.02 -5.39 -8.82
CA ILE A 382 9.74 -4.57 -10.01
C ILE A 382 10.03 -3.08 -9.77
N ALA A 383 9.85 -2.59 -8.54
CA ALA A 383 10.21 -1.22 -8.20
C ALA A 383 11.74 -1.00 -8.33
N ALA A 384 12.56 -1.97 -7.93
CA ALA A 384 14.01 -1.91 -8.13
C ALA A 384 14.37 -1.89 -9.62
N ALA A 385 13.73 -2.72 -10.45
CA ALA A 385 13.90 -2.68 -11.91
C ALA A 385 13.53 -1.31 -12.49
N ALA A 386 12.41 -0.74 -12.06
CA ALA A 386 11.95 0.57 -12.51
C ALA A 386 12.92 1.70 -12.10
N GLU A 387 13.49 1.65 -10.88
CA GLU A 387 14.52 2.60 -10.42
C GLU A 387 15.73 2.60 -11.35
N ASP A 388 16.26 1.41 -11.65
CA ASP A 388 17.44 1.27 -12.51
C ASP A 388 17.15 1.77 -13.92
N ILE A 389 15.98 1.43 -14.46
CA ILE A 389 15.55 1.93 -15.78
C ILE A 389 15.47 3.46 -15.80
N ILE A 390 14.93 4.10 -14.75
CA ILE A 390 14.83 5.57 -14.68
C ILE A 390 16.22 6.20 -14.68
N ILE A 391 17.13 5.69 -13.85
CA ILE A 391 18.48 6.25 -13.67
C ILE A 391 19.38 5.97 -14.87
N ASN A 392 19.31 4.78 -15.46
CA ASN A 392 20.20 4.38 -16.54
C ASN A 392 19.72 4.89 -17.90
N ARG A 393 18.43 5.21 -18.06
CA ARG A 393 17.90 5.86 -19.28
C ARG A 393 18.60 7.19 -19.57
N THR A 394 18.84 8.01 -18.55
CA THR A 394 19.47 9.34 -18.73
C THR A 394 20.95 9.23 -19.10
N SER A 395 21.58 8.07 -18.89
CA SER A 395 22.99 7.82 -19.19
C SER A 395 23.24 7.39 -20.65
N ILE A 396 22.18 7.13 -21.45
CA ILE A 396 22.26 6.61 -22.83
C ILE A 396 22.06 7.70 -23.90
N HIS A 397 21.63 8.90 -23.47
CA HIS A 397 21.60 10.11 -24.31
C HIS A 397 22.93 10.85 -24.22
#